data_AF-A0A351LGE7-F1
#
_entry.id   AF-A0A351LGE7-F1
#
_cell.length_a   1.000
_cell.length_b   1.000
_cell.length_c   1.000
_cell.angle_alpha   90.00
_cell.angle_beta   90.00
_cell.angle_gamma   90.00
#
_symmetry.space_group_name_H-M   'P 1'
#
loop_
_entity.id
_entity.type
_entity.pdbx_description
1 polymer ?
#
loop_
_entity_poly.entity_id
_entity_poly.type
_entity_poly.pdbx_seq_one_letter_code
_entity_poly.pdbx_strand_id
1 'polypeptide(L)'
;MQQPTSVSKHKHIVLTSHPGRSGAKPIPIRWGEQDPLQRGPIVGTLGNAAHRNVIGTHSGSYAVYRALAIASGTLQSNHRADLTNTAPVVEIGPYPSWFDPQKIVSLDPFGAMVGEAYAEYYEQGYDIRPTIAITKAHITLPELQDCIAKGRLQVDGEILKSNGSLVVTKAAIDPVWYLPGIAQRLGVQESDLRRILFQQTGGMFPELVTRPDLHAFLPPIGGTTVYIVGDVAAITEPNKPLAVRVHDECNGSDVFGSDICTCRPYLVHGIEVCIQTAQSGGAGVIVYLRKEGRALGEVTKFLVYNARKRQEGGDRADAYFARTECVAGVQDMRFQELMPDILHWLGITRIDRLVSMSDMKYNAIVNSGIDVIERIPIPEDWIPEDAQVEIAAKKAAGYYTPDIVPDAAMLAEIKGRNLAD
;
A
#
# COMPACT_ATOMS: atom_id res chain seq x y z
N MET A 1 2.27 47.89 -14.90
CA MET A 1 0.81 47.73 -14.73
C MET A 1 0.56 46.45 -13.96
N GLN A 2 0.26 46.55 -12.66
CA GLN A 2 -0.19 45.42 -11.85
C GLN A 2 -1.65 45.12 -12.24
N GLN A 3 -1.92 43.90 -12.69
CA GLN A 3 -3.30 43.43 -12.85
C GLN A 3 -3.94 43.36 -11.45
N PRO A 4 -5.19 43.82 -11.29
CA PRO A 4 -5.87 43.77 -10.00
C PRO A 4 -6.10 42.31 -9.63
N THR A 5 -5.61 41.90 -8.46
CA THR A 5 -5.98 40.65 -7.82
C THR A 5 -7.48 40.68 -7.55
N SER A 6 -8.28 40.08 -8.44
CA SER A 6 -9.71 39.91 -8.22
C SER A 6 -9.89 39.01 -7.01
N VAL A 7 -10.30 39.59 -5.89
CA VAL A 7 -10.74 38.84 -4.72
C VAL A 7 -11.95 38.01 -5.17
N SER A 8 -11.71 36.72 -5.40
CA SER A 8 -12.72 35.75 -5.80
C SER A 8 -13.80 35.73 -4.73
N LYS A 9 -15.00 36.28 -5.03
CA LYS A 9 -16.15 36.18 -4.13
C LYS A 9 -16.38 34.70 -3.81
N HIS A 10 -16.35 34.35 -2.52
CA HIS A 10 -16.66 32.98 -2.07
C HIS A 10 -18.04 32.58 -2.61
N LYS A 11 -18.06 31.67 -3.59
CA LYS A 11 -19.30 31.05 -4.06
C LYS A 11 -19.86 30.18 -2.93
N HIS A 12 -21.18 30.08 -2.86
CA HIS A 12 -21.87 29.18 -1.93
C HIS A 12 -21.31 27.75 -2.06
N ILE A 13 -20.99 27.12 -0.93
CA ILE A 13 -20.51 25.73 -0.91
C ILE A 13 -21.69 24.81 -1.24
N VAL A 14 -21.62 24.13 -2.38
CA VAL A 14 -22.61 23.10 -2.72
C VAL A 14 -22.21 21.81 -2.02
N LEU A 15 -23.04 21.36 -1.08
CA LEU A 15 -22.81 20.07 -0.41
C LEU A 15 -23.10 18.93 -1.39
N THR A 16 -22.10 18.08 -1.62
CA THR A 16 -22.19 16.87 -2.45
C THR A 16 -22.94 15.72 -1.76
N SER A 17 -23.19 15.87 -0.45
CA SER A 17 -23.88 14.91 0.41
C SER A 17 -25.38 14.89 0.24
N HIS A 18 -26.00 15.95 -0.25
CA HIS A 18 -27.44 15.93 -0.50
C HIS A 18 -27.65 15.91 -2.00
N PRO A 19 -28.34 14.89 -2.55
CA PRO A 19 -28.70 14.92 -3.95
C PRO A 19 -29.56 16.17 -4.17
N GLY A 20 -28.97 17.21 -4.76
CA GLY A 20 -29.68 18.43 -5.07
C GLY A 20 -30.83 18.09 -6.02
N ARG A 21 -31.86 18.95 -6.06
CA ARG A 21 -32.96 18.88 -7.03
C ARG A 21 -32.50 18.86 -8.51
N SER A 22 -31.21 19.02 -8.80
CA SER A 22 -30.61 18.79 -10.12
C SER A 22 -30.35 17.30 -10.33
N GLY A 23 -31.29 16.61 -10.98
CA GLY A 23 -31.31 15.15 -11.19
C GLY A 23 -30.24 14.57 -12.13
N ALA A 24 -28.98 14.98 -12.03
CA ALA A 24 -27.89 14.26 -12.69
C ALA A 24 -27.54 13.02 -11.86
N LYS A 25 -27.89 11.84 -12.35
CA LYS A 25 -27.39 10.58 -11.78
C LYS A 25 -25.90 10.48 -12.12
N PRO A 26 -25.03 10.23 -11.14
CA PRO A 26 -23.61 9.98 -11.43
C PRO A 26 -23.48 8.78 -12.39
N ILE A 27 -22.39 8.74 -13.16
CA ILE A 27 -22.10 7.57 -14.00
C ILE A 27 -21.96 6.37 -13.05
N PRO A 28 -22.78 5.30 -13.23
CA PRO A 28 -22.71 4.13 -12.37
C PRO A 28 -21.36 3.43 -12.53
N ILE A 29 -20.87 2.84 -11.45
CA ILE A 29 -19.68 1.98 -11.45
C ILE A 29 -20.13 0.53 -11.33
N ARG A 30 -19.90 -0.28 -12.36
CA ARG A 30 -20.14 -1.73 -12.36
C ARG A 30 -18.84 -2.45 -12.01
N TRP A 31 -18.56 -2.61 -10.72
CA TRP A 31 -17.31 -3.19 -10.26
C TRP A 31 -17.11 -4.63 -10.79
N GLY A 32 -15.91 -4.95 -11.29
CA GLY A 32 -15.62 -6.24 -11.93
C GLY A 32 -16.01 -6.36 -13.40
N GLU A 33 -16.67 -5.36 -14.01
CA GLU A 33 -16.96 -5.38 -15.44
C GLU A 33 -15.67 -5.30 -16.29
N GLN A 34 -15.62 -6.10 -17.36
CA GLN A 34 -14.44 -6.27 -18.20
C GLN A 34 -14.25 -5.11 -19.18
N ASP A 35 -15.34 -4.63 -19.77
CA ASP A 35 -15.31 -3.48 -20.65
C ASP A 35 -15.22 -2.19 -19.81
N PRO A 36 -14.11 -1.42 -19.88
CA PRO A 36 -13.94 -0.24 -19.07
C PRO A 36 -15.06 0.79 -19.27
N LEU A 37 -15.61 0.93 -20.48
CA LEU A 37 -16.70 1.88 -20.75
C LEU A 37 -18.00 1.46 -20.06
N GLN A 38 -18.29 0.15 -20.01
CA GLN A 38 -19.45 -0.38 -19.27
C GLN A 38 -19.23 -0.38 -17.76
N ARG A 39 -17.99 -0.59 -17.32
CA ARG A 39 -17.55 -0.50 -15.93
C ARG A 39 -17.78 0.91 -15.39
N GLY A 40 -17.42 1.93 -16.17
CA GLY A 40 -17.49 3.34 -15.81
C GLY A 40 -16.23 3.84 -15.08
N PRO A 41 -15.83 5.12 -15.27
CA PRO A 41 -14.58 5.67 -14.71
C PRO A 41 -14.68 6.01 -13.21
N ILE A 42 -13.53 6.17 -12.56
CA ILE A 42 -13.43 6.77 -11.22
C ILE A 42 -13.33 8.29 -11.33
N VAL A 43 -14.38 8.99 -10.89
CA VAL A 43 -14.49 10.45 -11.00
C VAL A 43 -14.65 11.11 -9.63
N GLY A 44 -13.53 11.47 -9.02
CA GLY A 44 -13.42 12.19 -7.75
C GLY A 44 -13.28 13.71 -7.88
N THR A 45 -13.84 14.31 -8.95
CA THR A 45 -13.67 15.74 -9.23
C THR A 45 -14.35 16.63 -8.18
N LEU A 46 -13.75 17.80 -7.93
CA LEU A 46 -14.30 18.88 -7.11
C LEU A 46 -14.84 20.05 -7.95
N GLY A 47 -14.65 20.01 -9.28
CA GLY A 47 -15.05 21.09 -10.18
C GLY A 47 -16.52 21.01 -10.58
N ASN A 48 -16.93 19.89 -11.18
CA ASN A 48 -18.32 19.64 -11.57
C ASN A 48 -18.92 18.52 -10.71
N ALA A 49 -19.71 18.91 -9.70
CA ALA A 49 -20.34 17.97 -8.78
C ALA A 49 -21.26 16.95 -9.47
N ALA A 50 -21.84 17.28 -10.64
CA ALA A 50 -22.70 16.36 -11.39
C ALA A 50 -21.93 15.19 -12.03
N HIS A 51 -20.62 15.35 -12.26
CA HIS A 51 -19.78 14.30 -12.85
C HIS A 51 -19.24 13.33 -11.80
N ARG A 52 -19.26 13.72 -10.53
CA ARG A 52 -18.64 12.95 -9.45
C ARG A 52 -19.43 11.68 -9.15
N ASN A 53 -18.74 10.54 -9.14
CA ASN A 53 -19.33 9.22 -8.88
C ASN A 53 -18.60 8.41 -7.79
N VAL A 54 -17.76 9.06 -6.99
CA VAL A 54 -17.09 8.45 -5.84
C VAL A 54 -17.21 9.32 -4.59
N ILE A 55 -16.98 8.73 -3.43
CA ILE A 55 -16.80 9.41 -2.14
C ILE A 55 -15.32 9.82 -2.02
N GLY A 56 -15.05 10.96 -1.39
CA GLY A 56 -13.71 11.54 -1.35
C GLY A 56 -13.37 12.29 -2.64
N THR A 57 -12.08 12.44 -2.93
CA THR A 57 -11.56 13.23 -4.05
C THR A 57 -10.30 12.61 -4.62
N HIS A 58 -9.93 13.00 -5.84
CA HIS A 58 -8.62 12.67 -6.40
C HIS A 58 -7.46 13.12 -5.48
N SER A 59 -6.28 12.54 -5.67
CA SER A 59 -5.02 12.77 -4.91
C SER A 59 -4.88 12.03 -3.57
N GLY A 60 -5.81 11.12 -3.21
CA GLY A 60 -5.66 10.20 -2.08
C GLY A 60 -5.12 10.84 -0.80
N SER A 61 -4.01 10.32 -0.26
CA SER A 61 -3.29 10.86 0.91
C SER A 61 -2.89 12.34 0.81
N TYR A 62 -2.78 12.89 -0.40
CA TYR A 62 -2.39 14.27 -0.65
C TYR A 62 -3.57 15.23 -0.85
N ALA A 63 -4.82 14.76 -0.74
CA ALA A 63 -6.00 15.61 -0.93
C ALA A 63 -6.02 16.82 0.02
N VAL A 64 -5.61 16.64 1.28
CA VAL A 64 -5.53 17.73 2.27
C VAL A 64 -4.41 18.72 1.91
N TYR A 65 -3.23 18.24 1.51
CA TYR A 65 -2.15 19.11 1.03
C TYR A 65 -2.56 19.89 -0.23
N ARG A 66 -3.28 19.26 -1.14
CA ARG A 66 -3.87 19.94 -2.30
C ARG A 66 -4.83 21.05 -1.88
N ALA A 67 -5.66 20.82 -0.87
CA ALA A 67 -6.55 21.84 -0.32
C ALA A 67 -5.77 23.04 0.26
N LEU A 68 -4.67 22.78 0.98
CA LEU A 68 -3.78 23.84 1.48
C LEU A 68 -3.08 24.60 0.35
N ALA A 69 -2.65 23.90 -0.72
CA ALA A 69 -2.08 24.54 -1.91
C ALA A 69 -3.09 25.47 -2.59
N ILE A 70 -4.38 25.10 -2.62
CA ILE A 70 -5.44 25.97 -3.14
C ILE A 70 -5.71 27.15 -2.20
N ALA A 71 -5.80 26.90 -0.89
CA ALA A 71 -6.04 27.94 0.09
C ALA A 71 -4.92 29.00 0.12
N SER A 72 -3.68 28.58 -0.09
CA SER A 72 -2.52 29.48 -0.21
C SER A 72 -2.39 30.17 -1.57
N GLY A 73 -3.21 29.80 -2.56
CA GLY A 73 -3.13 30.31 -3.93
C GLY A 73 -2.03 29.69 -4.80
N THR A 74 -1.29 28.71 -4.28
CA THR A 74 -0.25 27.97 -5.02
C THR A 74 -0.85 27.14 -6.16
N LEU A 75 -2.06 26.61 -5.98
CA LEU A 75 -2.80 25.85 -6.99
C LEU A 75 -4.16 26.49 -7.25
N GLN A 76 -4.55 26.64 -8.51
CA GLN A 76 -5.90 27.10 -8.85
C GLN A 76 -6.94 26.01 -8.56
N SER A 77 -8.08 26.38 -7.99
CA SER A 77 -9.13 25.42 -7.60
C SER A 77 -9.72 24.65 -8.78
N ASN A 78 -9.79 25.28 -9.95
CA ASN A 78 -10.25 24.71 -11.21
C ASN A 78 -9.12 24.11 -12.07
N HIS A 79 -7.92 23.91 -11.51
CA HIS A 79 -6.82 23.29 -12.24
C HIS A 79 -7.19 21.86 -12.68
N ARG A 80 -7.16 21.65 -14.01
CA ARG A 80 -7.22 20.36 -14.67
C ARG A 80 -5.80 19.92 -15.00
N ALA A 81 -5.44 18.71 -14.60
CA ALA A 81 -4.13 18.16 -14.90
C ALA A 81 -3.97 17.97 -16.41
N ASP A 82 -2.80 18.34 -16.93
CA ASP A 82 -2.36 17.92 -18.26
C ASP A 82 -1.73 16.52 -18.12
N LEU A 83 -2.33 15.53 -18.78
CA LEU A 83 -1.91 14.13 -18.75
C LEU A 83 -1.22 13.71 -20.06
N THR A 84 -0.82 14.68 -20.88
CA THR A 84 -0.07 14.41 -22.10
C THR A 84 1.25 13.72 -21.75
N ASN A 85 1.57 12.62 -22.44
CA ASN A 85 2.78 11.82 -22.23
C ASN A 85 2.93 11.22 -20.81
N THR A 86 1.82 10.99 -20.10
CA THR A 86 1.83 10.30 -18.79
C THR A 86 1.42 8.82 -18.88
N ALA A 87 1.34 8.26 -20.09
CA ALA A 87 1.03 6.85 -20.30
C ALA A 87 2.07 5.94 -19.61
N PRO A 88 1.67 4.75 -19.12
CA PRO A 88 2.58 3.83 -18.45
C PRO A 88 3.68 3.35 -19.40
N VAL A 89 4.92 3.25 -18.91
CA VAL A 89 6.06 2.80 -19.75
C VAL A 89 6.12 1.29 -19.98
N VAL A 90 5.26 0.54 -19.28
CA VAL A 90 5.06 -0.90 -19.44
C VAL A 90 3.57 -1.18 -19.22
N GLU A 91 2.99 -2.02 -20.08
CA GLU A 91 1.63 -2.51 -19.92
C GLU A 91 1.58 -3.62 -18.86
N ILE A 92 0.57 -3.56 -17.98
CA ILE A 92 0.30 -4.59 -16.98
C ILE A 92 -1.17 -4.98 -17.13
N GLY A 93 -1.42 -6.28 -17.34
CA GLY A 93 -2.76 -6.80 -17.54
C GLY A 93 -3.40 -6.37 -18.88
N PRO A 94 -4.73 -6.43 -18.99
CA PRO A 94 -5.64 -6.89 -17.94
C PRO A 94 -5.48 -8.38 -17.65
N TYR A 95 -5.69 -8.78 -16.40
CA TYR A 95 -5.70 -10.19 -15.98
C TYR A 95 -7.10 -10.62 -15.56
N PRO A 96 -7.44 -11.93 -15.59
CA PRO A 96 -8.77 -12.41 -15.18
C PRO A 96 -9.21 -11.94 -13.79
N SER A 97 -8.28 -11.78 -12.86
CA SER A 97 -8.50 -11.26 -11.51
C SER A 97 -9.05 -9.84 -11.46
N TRP A 98 -8.85 -9.02 -12.51
CA TRP A 98 -9.38 -7.66 -12.59
C TRP A 98 -10.90 -7.62 -12.74
N PHE A 99 -11.47 -8.72 -13.25
CA PHE A 99 -12.88 -8.86 -13.58
C PHE A 99 -13.65 -9.67 -12.52
N ASP A 100 -12.96 -10.13 -11.48
CA ASP A 100 -13.60 -10.74 -10.31
C ASP A 100 -13.84 -9.64 -9.26
N PRO A 101 -15.10 -9.27 -8.97
CA PRO A 101 -15.42 -8.18 -8.06
C PRO A 101 -15.02 -8.46 -6.60
N GLN A 102 -14.59 -9.68 -6.27
CA GLN A 102 -14.13 -10.07 -4.93
C GLN A 102 -12.60 -10.06 -4.81
N LYS A 103 -11.86 -10.16 -5.92
CA LYS A 103 -10.39 -10.26 -5.92
C LYS A 103 -9.69 -8.93 -5.70
N ILE A 104 -10.24 -7.85 -6.24
CA ILE A 104 -9.67 -6.51 -6.11
C ILE A 104 -10.76 -5.56 -5.63
N VAL A 105 -10.63 -5.03 -4.42
CA VAL A 105 -11.61 -4.10 -3.82
C VAL A 105 -10.97 -2.85 -3.21
N SER A 106 -9.64 -2.74 -3.20
CA SER A 106 -8.89 -1.66 -2.55
C SER A 106 -8.01 -0.82 -3.49
N LEU A 107 -8.03 -1.11 -4.80
CA LEU A 107 -7.45 -0.29 -5.87
C LEU A 107 -8.35 -0.34 -7.12
N ASP A 108 -8.10 0.57 -8.07
CA ASP A 108 -8.77 0.58 -9.38
C ASP A 108 -7.89 -0.11 -10.43
N PRO A 109 -8.27 -1.29 -10.96
CA PRO A 109 -7.43 -2.05 -11.88
C PRO A 109 -7.08 -1.27 -13.16
N PHE A 110 -8.01 -0.45 -13.65
CA PHE A 110 -7.84 0.40 -14.84
C PHE A 110 -7.09 1.71 -14.56
N GLY A 111 -6.64 1.94 -13.32
CA GLY A 111 -6.10 3.20 -12.85
C GLY A 111 -4.88 3.73 -13.63
N ALA A 112 -4.14 2.84 -14.32
CA ALA A 112 -2.97 3.19 -15.13
C ALA A 112 -3.32 3.58 -16.57
N MET A 113 -4.48 3.17 -17.06
CA MET A 113 -4.89 3.27 -18.48
C MET A 113 -6.09 4.18 -18.68
N VAL A 114 -6.42 5.03 -17.71
CA VAL A 114 -7.60 5.91 -17.78
C VAL A 114 -7.60 6.81 -19.01
N GLY A 115 -6.42 7.21 -19.52
CA GLY A 115 -6.26 8.02 -20.73
C GLY A 115 -6.84 7.33 -21.97
N GLU A 116 -6.51 6.06 -22.15
CA GLU A 116 -6.93 5.23 -23.28
C GLU A 116 -8.33 4.67 -23.06
N ALA A 117 -8.60 4.15 -21.87
CA ALA A 117 -9.85 3.49 -21.51
C ALA A 117 -11.08 4.43 -21.51
N TYR A 118 -10.86 5.74 -21.32
CA TYR A 118 -11.94 6.72 -21.14
C TYR A 118 -11.82 7.96 -22.03
N ALA A 119 -11.22 7.82 -23.22
CA ALA A 119 -11.07 8.91 -24.19
C ALA A 119 -12.40 9.67 -24.45
N GLU A 120 -13.49 8.93 -24.68
CA GLU A 120 -14.83 9.50 -24.93
C GLU A 120 -15.34 10.37 -23.76
N TYR A 121 -15.04 10.00 -22.52
CA TYR A 121 -15.42 10.78 -21.34
C TYR A 121 -14.59 12.06 -21.23
N TYR A 122 -13.32 12.05 -21.65
CA TYR A 122 -12.51 13.27 -21.66
C TYR A 122 -13.04 14.29 -22.66
N GLU A 123 -13.50 13.84 -23.84
CA GLU A 123 -14.16 14.68 -24.86
C GLU A 123 -15.45 15.31 -24.33
N GLN A 124 -16.20 14.56 -23.51
CA GLN A 124 -17.40 15.06 -22.80
C GLN A 124 -17.07 15.97 -21.60
N GLY A 125 -15.80 16.23 -21.31
CA GLY A 125 -15.36 17.14 -20.26
C GLY A 125 -15.29 16.54 -18.85
N TYR A 126 -15.24 15.22 -18.72
CA TYR A 126 -15.01 14.58 -17.43
C TYR A 126 -13.55 14.76 -16.95
N ASP A 127 -13.38 15.01 -15.65
CA ASP A 127 -12.08 15.12 -14.96
C ASP A 127 -11.76 13.77 -14.30
N ILE A 128 -11.29 12.84 -15.13
CA ILE A 128 -10.80 11.52 -14.73
C ILE A 128 -9.29 11.66 -14.50
N ARG A 129 -8.77 11.03 -13.45
CA ARG A 129 -7.34 11.09 -13.12
C ARG A 129 -6.81 9.68 -12.87
N PRO A 130 -5.57 9.37 -13.30
CA PRO A 130 -4.95 8.10 -12.99
C PRO A 130 -4.85 7.91 -11.48
N THR A 131 -5.15 6.71 -11.01
CA THR A 131 -4.85 6.25 -9.65
C THR A 131 -3.64 5.34 -9.60
N ILE A 132 -3.11 4.95 -10.77
CA ILE A 132 -1.88 4.19 -10.91
C ILE A 132 -0.97 4.88 -11.92
N ALA A 133 0.33 4.93 -11.62
CA ALA A 133 1.35 5.39 -12.56
C ALA A 133 2.51 4.39 -12.59
N ILE A 134 2.99 4.05 -13.79
CA ILE A 134 4.04 3.04 -14.00
C ILE A 134 5.22 3.66 -14.74
N THR A 135 6.41 3.51 -14.20
CA THR A 135 7.65 4.04 -14.80
C THR A 135 8.82 3.08 -14.58
N LYS A 136 9.98 3.36 -15.18
CA LYS A 136 11.24 2.64 -14.96
C LYS A 136 12.23 3.53 -14.23
N ALA A 137 13.06 2.93 -13.40
CA ALA A 137 14.10 3.64 -12.66
C ALA A 137 15.32 2.76 -12.46
N HIS A 138 16.46 3.40 -12.19
CA HIS A 138 17.58 2.76 -11.53
C HIS A 138 17.55 3.20 -10.06
N ILE A 139 17.63 2.24 -9.14
CA ILE A 139 17.69 2.50 -7.70
C ILE A 139 19.04 2.04 -7.14
N THR A 140 19.54 2.75 -6.14
CA THR A 140 20.80 2.43 -5.47
C THR A 140 20.55 2.31 -3.98
N LEU A 141 21.02 1.23 -3.38
CA LEU A 141 21.03 1.04 -1.93
C LEU A 141 22.45 0.65 -1.49
N PRO A 142 22.96 1.19 -0.37
CA PRO A 142 24.26 0.82 0.17
C PRO A 142 24.41 -0.69 0.38
N GLU A 143 23.34 -1.37 0.80
CA GLU A 143 23.34 -2.81 1.05
C GLU A 143 23.58 -3.64 -0.21
N LEU A 144 23.15 -3.16 -1.38
CA LEU A 144 23.43 -3.88 -2.62
C LEU A 144 24.93 -3.88 -2.93
N GLN A 145 25.64 -2.80 -2.60
CA GLN A 145 27.10 -2.75 -2.75
C GLN A 145 27.78 -3.72 -1.80
N ASP A 146 27.31 -3.82 -0.56
CA ASP A 146 27.79 -4.82 0.41
C ASP A 146 27.52 -6.25 -0.07
N CYS A 147 26.32 -6.52 -0.60
CA CYS A 147 25.97 -7.81 -1.20
C CYS A 147 26.92 -8.19 -2.35
N ILE A 148 27.24 -7.24 -3.23
CA ILE A 148 28.18 -7.45 -4.35
C ILE A 148 29.59 -7.70 -3.81
N ALA A 149 30.06 -6.87 -2.88
CA ALA A 149 31.41 -6.99 -2.31
C ALA A 149 31.61 -8.34 -1.58
N LYS A 150 30.56 -8.86 -0.94
CA LYS A 150 30.54 -10.18 -0.29
C LYS A 150 30.23 -11.34 -1.24
N GLY A 151 30.02 -11.08 -2.53
CA GLY A 151 29.74 -12.11 -3.55
C GLY A 151 28.35 -12.74 -3.47
N ARG A 152 27.41 -12.15 -2.72
CA ARG A 152 26.01 -12.62 -2.58
C ARG A 152 25.12 -12.22 -3.76
N LEU A 153 25.48 -11.14 -4.44
CA LEU A 153 24.87 -10.70 -5.69
C LEU A 153 25.95 -10.57 -6.78
N GLN A 154 25.59 -10.95 -8.00
CA GLN A 154 26.47 -10.82 -9.16
C GLN A 154 25.99 -9.69 -10.05
N VAL A 155 26.92 -8.90 -10.58
CA VAL A 155 26.61 -7.87 -11.59
C VAL A 155 26.42 -8.56 -12.93
N ASP A 156 25.28 -8.35 -13.58
CA ASP A 156 24.95 -8.90 -14.90
C ASP A 156 24.88 -7.84 -16.01
N GLY A 157 24.91 -6.55 -15.66
CA GLY A 157 24.82 -5.44 -16.61
C GLY A 157 23.41 -5.14 -17.11
N GLU A 158 22.43 -5.99 -16.80
CA GLU A 158 21.03 -5.88 -17.21
C GLU A 158 20.13 -5.49 -16.05
N ILE A 159 19.99 -6.36 -15.04
CA ILE A 159 19.24 -6.14 -13.81
C ILE A 159 20.10 -5.35 -12.82
N LEU A 160 21.32 -5.80 -12.58
CA LEU A 160 22.27 -5.14 -11.68
C LEU A 160 23.42 -4.55 -12.50
N LYS A 161 23.46 -3.22 -12.59
CA LYS A 161 24.46 -2.49 -13.38
C LYS A 161 25.84 -2.53 -12.70
N SER A 162 26.89 -2.26 -13.48
CA SER A 162 28.28 -2.24 -13.00
C SER A 162 28.57 -1.18 -11.93
N ASN A 163 27.78 -0.11 -11.87
CA ASN A 163 27.83 0.88 -10.79
C ASN A 163 27.04 0.45 -9.53
N GLY A 164 26.48 -0.76 -9.51
CA GLY A 164 25.65 -1.31 -8.44
C GLY A 164 24.21 -0.77 -8.39
N SER A 165 23.76 -0.02 -9.41
CA SER A 165 22.34 0.37 -9.50
C SER A 165 21.48 -0.78 -10.01
N LEU A 166 20.33 -0.99 -9.36
CA LEU A 166 19.32 -1.96 -9.72
C LEU A 166 18.31 -1.35 -10.69
N VAL A 167 18.07 -2.02 -11.82
CA VAL A 167 17.03 -1.66 -12.79
C VAL A 167 15.69 -2.21 -12.32
N VAL A 168 14.69 -1.33 -12.22
CA VAL A 168 13.33 -1.70 -11.79
C VAL A 168 12.26 -1.06 -12.67
N THR A 169 11.18 -1.79 -12.88
CA THR A 169 9.88 -1.19 -13.21
C THR A 169 9.18 -0.89 -11.88
N LYS A 170 8.64 0.33 -11.71
CA LYS A 170 7.94 0.71 -10.49
C LYS A 170 6.54 1.22 -10.79
N ALA A 171 5.60 0.89 -9.91
CA ALA A 171 4.22 1.38 -9.96
C ALA A 171 3.88 2.10 -8.64
N ALA A 172 3.25 3.26 -8.74
CA ALA A 172 2.63 3.95 -7.60
C ALA A 172 1.11 3.81 -7.71
N ILE A 173 0.45 3.46 -6.61
CA ILE A 173 -0.99 3.16 -6.56
C ILE A 173 -1.64 3.95 -5.44
N ASP A 174 -2.60 4.79 -5.79
CA ASP A 174 -3.53 5.41 -4.86
C ASP A 174 -4.68 4.44 -4.51
N PRO A 175 -5.15 4.44 -3.25
CA PRO A 175 -6.21 3.54 -2.82
C PRO A 175 -7.56 3.93 -3.43
N VAL A 176 -8.29 2.94 -3.95
CA VAL A 176 -9.66 3.08 -4.45
C VAL A 176 -10.49 1.94 -3.87
N TRP A 177 -11.34 2.25 -2.91
CA TRP A 177 -12.10 1.24 -2.17
C TRP A 177 -13.48 1.04 -2.76
N TYR A 178 -13.81 -0.20 -3.12
CA TYR A 178 -15.16 -0.63 -3.40
C TYR A 178 -15.85 -1.07 -2.10
N LEU A 179 -16.70 -0.20 -1.55
CA LEU A 179 -17.27 -0.33 -0.22
C LEU A 179 -18.03 -1.65 0.02
N PRO A 180 -18.85 -2.17 -0.92
CA PRO A 180 -19.48 -3.48 -0.74
C PRO A 180 -18.46 -4.61 -0.56
N GLY A 181 -17.39 -4.59 -1.35
CA GLY A 181 -16.31 -5.58 -1.27
C GLY A 181 -15.48 -5.46 0.01
N ILE A 182 -15.18 -4.24 0.46
CA ILE A 182 -14.52 -4.00 1.76
C ILE A 182 -15.39 -4.54 2.91
N ALA A 183 -16.70 -4.25 2.90
CA ALA A 183 -17.63 -4.71 3.92
C ALA A 183 -17.69 -6.24 3.98
N GLN A 184 -17.76 -6.90 2.82
CA GLN A 184 -17.74 -8.35 2.70
C GLN A 184 -16.46 -8.95 3.31
N ARG A 185 -15.28 -8.39 3.01
CA ARG A 185 -14.00 -8.87 3.55
C ARG A 185 -13.87 -8.70 5.06
N LEU A 186 -14.47 -7.64 5.60
CA LEU A 186 -14.50 -7.39 7.03
C LEU A 186 -15.60 -8.19 7.75
N GLY A 187 -16.48 -8.88 7.03
CA GLY A 187 -17.59 -9.62 7.61
C GLY A 187 -18.63 -8.72 8.29
N VAL A 188 -18.81 -7.49 7.81
CA VAL A 188 -19.74 -6.51 8.37
C VAL A 188 -20.75 -6.04 7.33
N GLN A 189 -21.86 -5.48 7.79
CA GLN A 189 -22.81 -4.82 6.89
C GLN A 189 -22.20 -3.54 6.32
N GLU A 190 -22.41 -3.28 5.04
CA GLU A 190 -21.90 -2.07 4.36
C GLU A 190 -22.39 -0.78 5.04
N SER A 191 -23.65 -0.76 5.51
CA SER A 191 -24.21 0.37 6.25
C SER A 191 -23.45 0.66 7.55
N ASP A 192 -23.01 -0.39 8.26
CA ASP A 192 -22.22 -0.24 9.48
C ASP A 192 -20.82 0.23 9.16
N LEU A 193 -20.16 -0.36 8.15
CA LEU A 193 -18.86 0.10 7.66
C LEU A 193 -18.89 1.60 7.36
N ARG A 194 -19.84 2.03 6.52
CA ARG A 194 -20.01 3.44 6.12
C ARG A 194 -20.22 4.37 7.32
N ARG A 195 -21.11 3.98 8.25
CA ARG A 195 -21.41 4.75 9.46
C ARG A 195 -20.17 4.89 10.35
N ILE A 196 -19.44 3.80 10.57
CA ILE A 196 -18.23 3.79 11.41
C ILE A 196 -17.15 4.64 10.75
N LEU A 197 -16.91 4.49 9.45
CA LEU A 197 -15.97 5.33 8.70
C LEU A 197 -16.32 6.81 8.84
N PHE A 198 -17.59 7.19 8.69
CA PHE A 198 -18.03 8.57 8.87
C PHE A 198 -17.78 9.10 10.29
N GLN A 199 -18.16 8.33 11.32
CA GLN A 199 -18.02 8.72 12.71
C GLN A 199 -16.54 8.82 13.15
N GLN A 200 -15.73 7.82 12.79
CA GLN A 200 -14.32 7.73 13.19
C GLN A 200 -13.40 8.66 12.37
N THR A 201 -13.88 9.20 11.25
CA THR A 201 -13.20 10.28 10.51
C THR A 201 -13.70 11.68 10.91
N GLY A 202 -14.40 11.82 12.03
CA GLY A 202 -14.89 13.11 12.51
C GLY A 202 -15.89 13.79 11.57
N GLY A 203 -16.60 13.00 10.76
CA GLY A 203 -17.60 13.49 9.82
C GLY A 203 -17.06 14.03 8.49
N MET A 204 -15.80 13.77 8.14
CA MET A 204 -15.15 14.30 6.92
C MET A 204 -15.87 13.94 5.60
N PHE A 205 -16.55 12.79 5.54
CA PHE A 205 -17.19 12.29 4.32
C PHE A 205 -18.68 12.00 4.52
N PRO A 206 -19.55 13.02 4.55
CA PRO A 206 -20.99 12.83 4.79
C PRO A 206 -21.68 11.95 3.74
N GLU A 207 -21.12 11.84 2.52
CA GLU A 207 -21.60 10.96 1.46
C GLU A 207 -21.60 9.48 1.85
N LEU A 208 -20.74 9.06 2.79
CA LEU A 208 -20.77 7.70 3.32
C LEU A 208 -22.17 7.35 3.86
N VAL A 209 -22.86 8.31 4.46
CA VAL A 209 -24.20 8.13 5.05
C VAL A 209 -25.31 8.55 4.10
N THR A 210 -25.08 9.61 3.32
CA THR A 210 -26.13 10.32 2.59
C THR A 210 -26.24 9.94 1.10
N ARG A 211 -25.24 9.25 0.55
CA ARG A 211 -25.17 8.84 -0.86
C ARG A 211 -24.93 7.33 -0.98
N PRO A 212 -25.97 6.51 -0.70
CA PRO A 212 -25.86 5.06 -0.84
C PRO A 212 -25.64 4.62 -2.30
N ASP A 213 -25.93 5.50 -3.27
CA ASP A 213 -25.68 5.28 -4.69
C ASP A 213 -24.20 5.35 -5.09
N LEU A 214 -23.31 5.85 -4.23
CA LEU A 214 -21.87 5.89 -4.48
C LEU A 214 -21.19 4.71 -3.78
N HIS A 215 -20.68 3.75 -4.55
CA HIS A 215 -20.05 2.53 -4.00
C HIS A 215 -18.52 2.60 -3.91
N ALA A 216 -17.89 3.57 -4.56
CA ALA A 216 -16.43 3.75 -4.52
C ALA A 216 -16.04 4.88 -3.57
N PHE A 217 -14.93 4.70 -2.84
CA PHE A 217 -14.36 5.66 -1.91
C PHE A 217 -12.87 5.83 -2.18
N LEU A 218 -12.41 7.09 -2.25
CA LEU A 218 -11.00 7.46 -2.32
C LEU A 218 -10.53 7.91 -0.93
N PRO A 219 -10.09 6.98 -0.05
CA PRO A 219 -9.65 7.32 1.29
C PRO A 219 -8.33 8.11 1.26
N PRO A 220 -8.16 9.13 2.10
CA PRO A 220 -6.91 9.88 2.21
C PRO A 220 -5.87 9.15 3.07
N ILE A 221 -5.57 7.90 2.72
CA ILE A 221 -4.57 7.06 3.40
C ILE A 221 -3.35 6.83 2.51
N GLY A 222 -2.27 6.34 3.12
CA GLY A 222 -1.05 6.00 2.39
C GLY A 222 -1.30 5.01 1.26
N GLY A 223 -0.71 5.30 0.09
CA GLY A 223 -0.78 4.41 -1.08
C GLY A 223 0.20 3.24 -1.02
N THR A 224 0.30 2.54 -2.15
CA THR A 224 1.19 1.41 -2.36
C THR A 224 2.22 1.75 -3.43
N THR A 225 3.45 1.29 -3.26
CA THR A 225 4.45 1.29 -4.33
C THR A 225 4.90 -0.13 -4.60
N VAL A 226 5.04 -0.50 -5.87
CA VAL A 226 5.55 -1.80 -6.30
C VAL A 226 6.87 -1.58 -7.03
N TYR A 227 7.84 -2.43 -6.77
CA TYR A 227 9.09 -2.53 -7.51
C TYR A 227 9.19 -3.93 -8.10
N ILE A 228 9.32 -4.00 -9.42
CA ILE A 228 9.47 -5.23 -10.19
C ILE A 228 10.90 -5.29 -10.71
N VAL A 229 11.56 -6.41 -10.42
CA VAL A 229 12.92 -6.74 -10.82
C VAL A 229 12.86 -7.83 -11.88
N GLY A 230 13.56 -7.64 -13.00
CA GLY A 230 13.50 -8.54 -14.16
C GLY A 230 12.36 -8.20 -15.12
N ASP A 231 11.95 -9.19 -15.90
CA ASP A 231 10.90 -9.07 -16.90
C ASP A 231 9.51 -9.08 -16.24
N VAL A 232 8.67 -8.09 -16.56
CA VAL A 232 7.30 -7.99 -16.04
C VAL A 232 6.46 -9.17 -16.52
N ALA A 233 6.66 -9.66 -17.75
CA ALA A 233 5.92 -10.80 -18.27
C ALA A 233 6.18 -12.08 -17.47
N ALA A 234 7.38 -12.23 -16.90
CA ALA A 234 7.74 -13.40 -16.10
C ALA A 234 6.94 -13.55 -14.80
N ILE A 235 6.24 -12.50 -14.34
CA ILE A 235 5.40 -12.54 -13.12
C ILE A 235 4.27 -13.57 -13.24
N THR A 236 3.68 -13.70 -14.43
CA THR A 236 2.51 -14.57 -14.66
C THR A 236 2.84 -15.87 -15.38
N GLU A 237 4.12 -16.12 -15.68
CA GLU A 237 4.58 -17.30 -16.41
C GLU A 237 4.72 -18.51 -15.47
N PRO A 238 3.92 -19.58 -15.62
CA PRO A 238 3.90 -20.68 -14.64
C PRO A 238 5.24 -21.42 -14.46
N ASN A 239 6.10 -21.37 -15.46
CA ASN A 239 7.39 -22.06 -15.49
C ASN A 239 8.58 -21.17 -15.10
N LYS A 240 8.35 -19.90 -14.76
CA LYS A 240 9.39 -18.98 -14.32
C LYS A 240 9.25 -18.74 -12.81
N PRO A 241 10.35 -18.75 -12.04
CA PRO A 241 10.25 -18.58 -10.60
C PRO A 241 9.87 -17.15 -10.24
N LEU A 242 8.98 -16.99 -9.25
CA LEU A 242 8.57 -15.71 -8.72
C LEU A 242 8.96 -15.56 -7.25
N ALA A 243 9.73 -14.52 -6.93
CA ALA A 243 9.98 -14.09 -5.56
C ALA A 243 9.14 -12.86 -5.21
N VAL A 244 8.49 -12.88 -4.05
CA VAL A 244 7.66 -11.77 -3.59
C VAL A 244 8.01 -11.36 -2.16
N ARG A 245 8.13 -10.06 -1.95
CA ARG A 245 8.20 -9.43 -0.63
C ARG A 245 7.09 -8.41 -0.48
N VAL A 246 6.17 -8.62 0.46
CA VAL A 246 5.19 -7.60 0.85
C VAL A 246 5.60 -6.94 2.16
N HIS A 247 5.96 -5.68 2.09
CA HIS A 247 6.53 -4.89 3.17
C HIS A 247 5.53 -3.84 3.65
N ASP A 248 5.38 -3.71 4.97
CA ASP A 248 4.66 -2.59 5.57
C ASP A 248 5.69 -1.55 6.03
N GLU A 249 5.45 -0.29 5.71
CA GLU A 249 6.30 0.84 6.01
C GLU A 249 6.76 0.89 7.47
N CYS A 250 8.05 1.15 7.65
CA CYS A 250 8.67 1.41 8.94
C CYS A 250 9.76 2.49 8.74
N ASN A 251 9.35 3.75 8.68
CA ASN A 251 10.20 4.91 8.37
C ASN A 251 11.53 4.92 9.14
N GLY A 252 11.47 4.75 10.47
CA GLY A 252 12.66 4.72 11.33
C GLY A 252 13.68 3.63 10.98
N SER A 253 13.24 2.46 10.52
CA SER A 253 14.16 1.39 10.10
C SER A 253 14.49 1.52 8.62
N ASP A 254 13.47 1.63 7.77
CA ASP A 254 13.60 1.62 6.30
C ASP A 254 14.44 2.79 5.79
N VAL A 255 14.37 3.98 6.41
CA VAL A 255 15.12 5.16 5.98
C VAL A 255 16.39 5.36 6.81
N PHE A 256 16.28 5.22 8.13
CA PHE A 256 17.35 5.61 9.07
C PHE A 256 18.11 4.44 9.71
N GLY A 257 17.76 3.19 9.40
CA GLY A 257 18.51 2.03 9.86
C GLY A 257 18.37 1.75 11.36
N SER A 258 17.23 2.09 11.97
CA SER A 258 16.95 1.72 13.37
C SER A 258 17.14 0.22 13.62
N ASP A 259 17.81 -0.10 14.72
CA ASP A 259 18.19 -1.43 15.20
C ASP A 259 17.15 -2.06 16.15
N ILE A 260 16.08 -1.34 16.49
CA ILE A 260 15.02 -1.81 17.41
C ILE A 260 14.08 -2.82 16.71
N CYS A 261 14.12 -2.89 15.38
CA CYS A 261 13.28 -3.80 14.61
C CYS A 261 13.99 -4.37 13.38
N THR A 262 13.37 -5.41 12.82
CA THR A 262 13.89 -6.16 11.67
C THR A 262 13.37 -5.67 10.31
N CYS A 263 12.68 -4.53 10.26
CA CYS A 263 12.02 -4.06 9.04
C CYS A 263 12.98 -3.85 7.87
N ARG A 264 14.03 -3.02 8.03
CA ARG A 264 15.01 -2.78 6.97
C ARG A 264 15.83 -4.02 6.60
N PRO A 265 16.44 -4.77 7.56
CA PRO A 265 17.17 -6.00 7.23
C PRO A 265 16.32 -6.96 6.39
N TYR A 266 15.03 -7.09 6.73
CA TYR A 266 14.15 -8.00 6.01
C TYR A 266 13.67 -7.46 4.65
N LEU A 267 13.52 -6.14 4.50
CA LEU A 267 13.29 -5.49 3.21
C LEU A 267 14.47 -5.73 2.26
N VAL A 268 15.69 -5.51 2.75
CA VAL A 268 16.93 -5.72 1.99
C VAL A 268 17.08 -7.18 1.57
N HIS A 269 16.79 -8.13 2.48
CA HIS A 269 16.81 -9.55 2.15
C HIS A 269 15.76 -9.90 1.07
N GLY A 270 14.57 -9.32 1.16
CA GLY A 270 13.55 -9.44 0.11
C GLY A 270 14.02 -8.93 -1.24
N ILE A 271 14.71 -7.79 -1.28
CA ILE A 271 15.29 -7.24 -2.51
C ILE A 271 16.36 -8.19 -3.06
N GLU A 272 17.26 -8.70 -2.23
CA GLU A 272 18.30 -9.65 -2.64
C GLU A 272 17.72 -10.93 -3.27
N VAL A 273 16.74 -11.55 -2.61
CA VAL A 273 16.05 -12.74 -3.13
C VAL A 273 15.34 -12.45 -4.45
N CYS A 274 14.72 -11.26 -4.58
CA CYS A 274 14.07 -10.81 -5.81
C CYS A 274 15.08 -10.66 -6.96
N ILE A 275 16.26 -10.09 -6.69
CA ILE A 275 17.34 -9.95 -7.67
C ILE A 275 17.82 -11.32 -8.14
N GLN A 276 18.19 -12.20 -7.21
CA GLN A 276 18.68 -13.56 -7.54
C GLN A 276 17.66 -14.36 -8.35
N THR A 277 16.37 -14.26 -8.01
CA THR A 277 15.30 -14.93 -8.73
C THR A 277 15.13 -14.39 -10.14
N ALA A 278 15.18 -13.07 -10.31
CA ALA A 278 15.13 -12.43 -11.62
C ALA A 278 16.35 -12.80 -12.50
N GLN A 279 17.55 -12.82 -11.92
CA GLN A 279 18.79 -13.22 -12.60
C GLN A 279 18.77 -14.69 -13.06
N SER A 280 17.99 -15.52 -12.39
CA SER A 280 17.78 -16.94 -12.76
C SER A 280 16.70 -17.12 -13.85
N GLY A 281 16.27 -16.04 -14.50
CA GLY A 281 15.26 -16.04 -15.56
C GLY A 281 13.81 -15.87 -15.08
N GLY A 282 13.62 -15.62 -13.78
CA GLY A 282 12.32 -15.35 -13.17
C GLY A 282 11.98 -13.86 -13.04
N ALA A 283 11.19 -13.53 -12.02
CA ALA A 283 10.91 -12.16 -11.62
C ALA A 283 10.95 -11.99 -10.09
N GLY A 284 11.21 -10.76 -9.67
CA GLY A 284 11.12 -10.35 -8.27
C GLY A 284 10.12 -9.22 -8.10
N VAL A 285 9.27 -9.29 -7.09
CA VAL A 285 8.26 -8.26 -6.80
C VAL A 285 8.37 -7.82 -5.34
N ILE A 286 8.61 -6.53 -5.13
CA ILE A 286 8.57 -5.90 -3.82
C ILE A 286 7.37 -4.96 -3.76
N VAL A 287 6.42 -5.26 -2.88
CA VAL A 287 5.27 -4.40 -2.57
C VAL A 287 5.58 -3.64 -1.29
N TYR A 288 5.51 -2.31 -1.33
CA TYR A 288 5.71 -1.42 -0.20
C TYR A 288 4.39 -0.72 0.14
N LEU A 289 3.77 -1.10 1.26
CA LEU A 289 2.51 -0.57 1.76
C LEU A 289 2.77 0.51 2.80
N ARG A 290 2.23 1.71 2.61
CA ARG A 290 2.38 2.83 3.56
C ARG A 290 1.47 2.70 4.78
N LYS A 291 1.76 1.70 5.61
CA LYS A 291 1.02 1.30 6.82
C LYS A 291 1.90 1.34 8.06
N GLU A 292 2.51 2.50 8.33
CA GLU A 292 3.42 2.73 9.46
C GLU A 292 2.84 2.25 10.81
N GLY A 293 3.71 1.63 11.63
CA GLY A 293 3.39 1.27 13.00
C GLY A 293 2.21 0.30 13.12
N ARG A 294 2.05 -0.65 12.19
CA ARG A 294 0.87 -1.53 12.12
C ARG A 294 -0.44 -0.75 11.93
N ALA A 295 -0.38 0.30 11.10
CA ALA A 295 -1.46 1.25 10.89
C ALA A 295 -1.90 2.03 12.16
N LEU A 296 -1.06 2.07 13.20
CA LEU A 296 -1.25 2.91 14.40
C LEU A 296 -0.60 4.31 14.26
N GLY A 297 0.29 4.47 13.28
CA GLY A 297 1.08 5.67 13.08
C GLY A 297 2.36 5.74 13.94
N GLU A 298 3.26 6.63 13.55
CA GLU A 298 4.62 6.73 14.11
C GLU A 298 4.63 7.23 15.57
N VAL A 299 3.74 8.17 15.93
CA VAL A 299 3.63 8.69 17.30
C VAL A 299 3.29 7.56 18.28
N THR A 300 2.24 6.79 17.98
CA THR A 300 1.81 5.66 18.82
C THR A 300 2.90 4.61 18.95
N LYS A 301 3.60 4.30 17.85
CA LYS A 301 4.76 3.40 17.85
C LYS A 301 5.84 3.87 18.82
N PHE A 302 6.19 5.16 18.82
CA PHE A 302 7.22 5.69 19.72
C PHE A 302 6.76 5.71 21.18
N LEU A 303 5.47 5.99 21.43
CA LEU A 303 4.88 5.83 22.77
C LEU A 303 5.00 4.39 23.27
N VAL A 304 4.74 3.41 22.41
CA VAL A 304 4.92 1.97 22.74
C VAL A 304 6.37 1.65 23.03
N TYR A 305 7.33 2.12 22.24
CA TYR A 305 8.77 1.93 22.52
C TYR A 305 9.17 2.52 23.87
N ASN A 306 8.73 3.74 24.16
CA ASN A 306 8.97 4.38 25.45
C ASN A 306 8.35 3.60 26.61
N ALA A 307 7.12 3.11 26.46
CA ALA A 307 6.43 2.32 27.47
C ALA A 307 7.13 0.98 27.71
N ARG A 308 7.58 0.32 26.64
CA ARG A 308 8.36 -0.93 26.69
C ARG A 308 9.68 -0.76 27.42
N LYS A 309 10.44 0.31 27.14
CA LYS A 309 11.71 0.58 27.84
C LYS A 309 11.54 0.98 29.31
N ARG A 310 10.42 1.63 29.67
CA ARG A 310 10.17 2.14 31.04
C ARG A 310 9.44 1.18 31.97
N GLN A 311 8.91 0.07 31.46
CA GLN A 311 8.22 -0.89 32.31
C GLN A 311 9.19 -1.57 33.28
N GLU A 312 8.65 -2.11 34.37
CA GLU A 312 9.43 -2.90 35.31
C GLU A 312 10.09 -4.10 34.62
N GLY A 313 11.39 -4.27 34.85
CA GLY A 313 12.19 -5.31 34.21
C GLY A 313 12.69 -4.98 32.80
N GLY A 314 12.43 -3.79 32.27
CA GLY A 314 12.95 -3.28 31.00
C GLY A 314 12.17 -3.74 29.75
N ASP A 315 12.77 -3.58 28.57
CA ASP A 315 12.15 -4.00 27.31
C ASP A 315 12.27 -5.52 27.11
N ARG A 316 11.29 -6.28 27.61
CA ARG A 316 11.27 -7.75 27.55
C ARG A 316 10.36 -8.29 26.45
N ALA A 317 10.74 -9.41 25.85
CA ALA A 317 9.98 -10.00 24.73
C ALA A 317 8.58 -10.51 25.16
N ASP A 318 8.47 -11.08 26.35
CA ASP A 318 7.20 -11.57 26.91
C ASP A 318 6.13 -10.46 27.12
N ALA A 319 6.55 -9.21 27.29
CA ALA A 319 5.67 -8.05 27.48
C ALA A 319 5.42 -7.24 26.19
N TYR A 320 6.01 -7.66 25.06
CA TYR A 320 6.03 -6.90 23.81
C TYR A 320 4.61 -6.49 23.33
N PHE A 321 3.72 -7.47 23.22
CA PHE A 321 2.37 -7.24 22.70
C PHE A 321 1.46 -6.56 23.72
N ALA A 322 1.59 -6.92 25.01
CA ALA A 322 0.83 -6.31 26.09
C ALA A 322 1.02 -4.79 26.12
N ARG A 323 2.25 -4.28 25.93
CA ARG A 323 2.49 -2.82 25.90
C ARG A 323 1.90 -2.14 24.69
N THR A 324 1.86 -2.82 23.55
CA THR A 324 1.18 -2.29 22.36
C THR A 324 -0.32 -2.13 22.64
N GLU A 325 -0.95 -3.18 23.18
CA GLU A 325 -2.37 -3.20 23.50
C GLU A 325 -2.75 -2.19 24.59
N CYS A 326 -1.92 -2.02 25.63
CA CYS A 326 -2.16 -1.00 26.66
C CYS A 326 -2.20 0.44 26.11
N VAL A 327 -1.37 0.75 25.10
CA VAL A 327 -1.26 2.10 24.54
C VAL A 327 -2.26 2.33 23.41
N ALA A 328 -2.43 1.34 22.52
CA ALA A 328 -3.21 1.46 21.30
C ALA A 328 -4.62 0.87 21.40
N GLY A 329 -4.94 0.11 22.46
CA GLY A 329 -6.18 -0.64 22.61
C GLY A 329 -6.26 -1.92 21.76
N VAL A 330 -5.28 -2.16 20.89
CA VAL A 330 -5.18 -3.32 20.01
C VAL A 330 -3.72 -3.56 19.62
N GLN A 331 -3.37 -4.77 19.21
CA GLN A 331 -2.00 -5.14 18.84
C GLN A 331 -1.65 -4.83 17.38
N ASP A 332 -2.67 -4.76 16.50
CA ASP A 332 -2.54 -4.55 15.06
C ASP A 332 -3.83 -3.95 14.49
N MET A 333 -3.71 -2.89 13.67
CA MET A 333 -4.84 -2.29 12.93
C MET A 333 -4.70 -2.47 11.41
N ARG A 334 -3.73 -3.27 10.95
CA ARG A 334 -3.56 -3.54 9.52
C ARG A 334 -4.64 -4.50 9.06
N PHE A 335 -5.39 -4.06 8.05
CA PHE A 335 -6.20 -4.93 7.22
C PHE A 335 -5.28 -5.60 6.19
N GLN A 336 -4.81 -6.81 6.53
CA GLN A 336 -3.94 -7.60 5.66
C GLN A 336 -4.73 -8.29 4.54
N GLU A 337 -6.04 -8.45 4.72
CA GLU A 337 -6.97 -9.02 3.75
C GLU A 337 -7.11 -8.17 2.49
N LEU A 338 -6.69 -6.89 2.53
CA LEU A 338 -6.63 -6.00 1.36
C LEU A 338 -5.29 -6.08 0.63
N MET A 339 -4.25 -6.56 1.30
CA MET A 339 -2.90 -6.61 0.73
C MET A 339 -2.80 -7.46 -0.55
N PRO A 340 -3.49 -8.62 -0.68
CA PRO A 340 -3.42 -9.42 -1.91
C PRO A 340 -3.93 -8.72 -3.17
N ASP A 341 -4.71 -7.64 -3.08
CA ASP A 341 -5.29 -6.96 -4.25
C ASP A 341 -4.25 -6.50 -5.25
N ILE A 342 -3.09 -6.05 -4.77
CA ILE A 342 -1.99 -5.65 -5.66
C ILE A 342 -1.33 -6.86 -6.33
N LEU A 343 -1.33 -8.02 -5.67
CA LEU A 343 -0.82 -9.26 -6.25
C LEU A 343 -1.79 -9.77 -7.33
N HIS A 344 -3.10 -9.70 -7.06
CA HIS A 344 -4.15 -9.95 -8.05
C HIS A 344 -4.09 -8.97 -9.21
N TRP A 345 -3.80 -7.69 -8.95
CA TRP A 345 -3.60 -6.69 -10.01
C TRP A 345 -2.40 -7.01 -10.90
N LEU A 346 -1.34 -7.60 -10.36
CA LEU A 346 -0.19 -8.11 -11.11
C LEU A 346 -0.46 -9.45 -11.82
N GLY A 347 -1.63 -10.06 -11.64
CA GLY A 347 -1.99 -11.35 -12.23
C GLY A 347 -1.36 -12.56 -11.52
N ILE A 348 -0.79 -12.36 -10.33
CA ILE A 348 -0.08 -13.42 -9.59
C ILE A 348 -1.07 -14.47 -9.11
N THR A 349 -0.82 -15.73 -9.48
CA THR A 349 -1.57 -16.91 -9.01
C THR A 349 -0.70 -17.86 -8.19
N ARG A 350 0.63 -17.76 -8.30
CA ARG A 350 1.61 -18.59 -7.62
C ARG A 350 2.85 -17.76 -7.24
N ILE A 351 3.39 -18.00 -6.06
CA ILE A 351 4.63 -17.43 -5.53
C ILE A 351 5.56 -18.57 -5.14
N ASP A 352 6.69 -18.72 -5.83
CA ASP A 352 7.69 -19.73 -5.49
C ASP A 352 8.37 -19.39 -4.16
N ARG A 353 8.73 -18.12 -3.97
CA ARG A 353 9.55 -17.65 -2.85
C ARG A 353 8.90 -16.44 -2.16
N LEU A 354 8.11 -16.67 -1.12
CA LEU A 354 7.54 -15.59 -0.30
C LEU A 354 8.49 -15.21 0.83
N VAL A 355 9.10 -14.04 0.75
CA VAL A 355 10.04 -13.55 1.77
C VAL A 355 9.26 -12.94 2.94
N SER A 356 8.72 -13.79 3.81
CA SER A 356 7.89 -13.39 4.96
C SER A 356 7.79 -14.46 6.05
N MET A 357 7.96 -14.04 7.30
CA MET A 357 7.65 -14.82 8.51
C MET A 357 6.25 -14.55 9.03
N SER A 358 5.53 -13.58 8.47
CA SER A 358 4.20 -13.20 8.97
C SER A 358 3.13 -14.17 8.49
N ASP A 359 2.53 -14.88 9.44
CA ASP A 359 1.38 -15.76 9.18
C ASP A 359 0.16 -14.98 8.72
N MET A 360 -0.06 -13.77 9.23
CA MET A 360 -1.13 -12.90 8.75
C MET A 360 -1.00 -12.60 7.25
N LYS A 361 0.22 -12.30 6.76
CA LYS A 361 0.46 -12.06 5.33
C LYS A 361 0.31 -13.32 4.51
N TYR A 362 0.91 -14.42 4.98
CA TYR A 362 0.81 -15.71 4.30
C TYR A 362 -0.65 -16.16 4.17
N ASN A 363 -1.41 -16.16 5.27
CA ASN A 363 -2.81 -16.54 5.29
C ASN A 363 -3.65 -15.64 4.40
N ALA A 364 -3.43 -14.32 4.41
CA ALA A 364 -4.14 -13.41 3.51
C ALA A 364 -3.89 -13.74 2.02
N ILE A 365 -2.64 -14.04 1.65
CA ILE A 365 -2.26 -14.41 0.28
C ILE A 365 -2.93 -15.73 -0.12
N VAL A 366 -2.74 -16.80 0.67
CA VAL A 366 -3.26 -18.13 0.35
C VAL A 366 -4.79 -18.16 0.36
N ASN A 367 -5.43 -17.54 1.35
CA ASN A 367 -6.90 -17.45 1.41
C ASN A 367 -7.49 -16.62 0.26
N SER A 368 -6.69 -15.75 -0.37
CA SER A 368 -7.11 -15.04 -1.58
C SER A 368 -6.99 -15.89 -2.86
N GLY A 369 -6.47 -17.11 -2.77
CA GLY A 369 -6.31 -18.06 -3.86
C GLY A 369 -4.98 -17.95 -4.61
N ILE A 370 -3.91 -17.51 -3.95
CA ILE A 370 -2.54 -17.49 -4.49
C ILE A 370 -1.74 -18.61 -3.82
N ASP A 371 -1.16 -19.50 -4.60
CA ASP A 371 -0.33 -20.59 -4.10
C ASP A 371 1.04 -20.07 -3.63
N VAL A 372 1.50 -20.52 -2.47
CA VAL A 372 2.83 -20.17 -1.94
C VAL A 372 3.63 -21.46 -1.73
N ILE A 373 4.76 -21.60 -2.45
CA ILE A 373 5.57 -22.82 -2.43
C ILE A 373 6.53 -22.83 -1.23
N GLU A 374 7.26 -21.73 -1.03
CA GLU A 374 8.25 -21.60 0.04
C GLU A 374 8.09 -20.25 0.77
N ARG A 375 8.27 -20.27 2.09
CA ARG A 375 8.41 -19.06 2.92
C ARG A 375 9.87 -18.91 3.35
N ILE A 376 10.46 -17.77 3.02
CA ILE A 376 11.87 -17.49 3.32
C ILE A 376 11.94 -16.59 4.55
N PRO A 377 12.54 -17.04 5.67
CA PRO A 377 12.73 -16.23 6.87
C PRO A 377 13.86 -15.21 6.68
N ILE A 378 13.97 -14.25 7.61
CA ILE A 378 15.15 -13.39 7.70
C ILE A 378 16.37 -14.22 8.16
N PRO A 379 17.58 -14.00 7.61
CA PRO A 379 18.80 -14.61 8.15
C PRO A 379 19.07 -14.20 9.61
N GLU A 380 19.47 -15.14 10.45
CA GLU A 380 19.65 -14.89 11.90
C GLU A 380 20.77 -13.87 12.17
N ASP A 381 21.84 -13.91 11.38
CA ASP A 381 22.97 -12.97 11.46
C ASP A 381 22.62 -11.53 11.02
N TRP A 382 21.41 -11.32 10.49
CA TRP A 382 20.91 -10.00 10.08
C TRP A 382 19.95 -9.38 11.09
N ILE A 383 19.59 -10.11 12.14
CA ILE A 383 18.72 -9.61 13.20
C ILE A 383 19.57 -8.73 14.13
N PRO A 384 19.31 -7.42 14.22
CA PRO A 384 20.02 -6.58 15.19
C PRO A 384 19.79 -7.07 16.62
N GLU A 385 20.78 -6.87 17.50
CA GLU A 385 20.71 -7.33 18.89
C GLU A 385 19.46 -6.83 19.62
N ASP A 386 19.14 -5.54 19.50
CA ASP A 386 17.96 -4.93 20.15
C ASP A 386 16.63 -5.43 19.53
N ALA A 387 16.66 -5.87 18.27
CA ALA A 387 15.50 -6.42 17.57
C ALA A 387 15.19 -7.87 17.96
N GLN A 388 16.07 -8.54 18.72
CA GLN A 388 15.80 -9.89 19.25
C GLN A 388 14.54 -9.91 20.13
N VAL A 389 14.26 -8.82 20.85
CA VAL A 389 13.01 -8.65 21.61
C VAL A 389 11.79 -8.75 20.71
N GLU A 390 11.82 -8.07 19.56
CA GLU A 390 10.72 -8.09 18.59
C GLU A 390 10.57 -9.47 17.95
N ILE A 391 11.66 -10.06 17.46
CA ILE A 391 11.61 -11.32 16.74
C ILE A 391 11.20 -12.47 17.65
N ALA A 392 11.75 -12.57 18.85
CA ALA A 392 11.40 -13.64 19.78
C ALA A 392 9.91 -13.57 20.16
N ALA A 393 9.40 -12.36 20.45
CA ALA A 393 7.99 -12.16 20.73
C ALA A 393 7.10 -12.57 19.54
N LYS A 394 7.48 -12.20 18.31
CA LYS A 394 6.75 -12.58 17.10
C LYS A 394 6.78 -14.09 16.85
N LYS A 395 7.93 -14.75 16.96
CA LYS A 395 8.08 -16.22 16.83
C LYS A 395 7.14 -16.92 17.82
N ALA A 396 7.13 -16.48 19.08
CA ALA A 396 6.22 -17.01 20.11
C ALA A 396 4.73 -16.74 19.84
N ALA A 397 4.39 -15.61 19.21
CA ALA A 397 3.03 -15.29 18.79
C ALA A 397 2.59 -16.01 17.49
N GLY A 398 3.38 -16.98 17.01
CA GLY A 398 3.03 -17.81 15.86
C GLY A 398 3.55 -17.30 14.52
N TYR A 399 4.57 -16.43 14.49
CA TYR A 399 5.26 -16.17 13.21
C TYR A 399 6.06 -17.40 12.80
N TYR A 400 5.99 -17.74 11.50
CA TYR A 400 6.77 -18.82 10.92
C TYR A 400 8.27 -18.68 11.21
N THR A 401 8.84 -19.77 11.69
CA THR A 401 10.25 -19.92 11.97
C THR A 401 10.62 -21.38 11.70
N PRO A 402 11.76 -21.67 11.02
CA PRO A 402 12.26 -23.03 10.91
C PRO A 402 12.86 -23.53 12.24
N ASP A 403 13.19 -22.60 13.15
CA ASP A 403 13.83 -22.88 14.44
C ASP A 403 12.83 -23.13 15.58
N ILE A 404 13.37 -23.45 16.76
CA ILE A 404 12.61 -23.65 17.99
C ILE A 404 11.83 -22.37 18.35
N VAL A 405 10.53 -22.53 18.62
CA VAL A 405 9.69 -21.44 19.14
C VAL A 405 10.08 -21.15 20.60
N PRO A 406 10.46 -19.92 20.95
CA PRO A 406 10.84 -19.57 22.32
C PRO A 406 9.69 -19.82 23.31
N ASP A 407 10.00 -20.46 24.43
CA ASP A 407 9.04 -20.62 25.52
C ASP A 407 8.98 -19.37 26.43
N ALA A 408 8.08 -19.37 27.40
CA ALA A 408 7.88 -18.24 28.30
C ALA A 408 9.13 -17.90 29.14
N ALA A 409 9.96 -18.90 29.49
CA ALA A 409 11.17 -18.68 30.25
C ALA A 409 12.23 -17.98 29.39
N MET A 410 12.42 -18.46 28.16
CA MET A 410 13.32 -17.84 27.18
C MET A 410 12.92 -16.39 26.86
N LEU A 411 11.63 -16.12 26.68
CA LEU A 411 11.14 -14.76 26.38
C LEU A 411 11.38 -13.76 27.51
N ALA A 412 11.36 -14.20 28.77
CA ALA A 412 11.60 -13.33 29.92
C ALA A 412 13.07 -12.92 30.07
N GLU A 413 13.99 -13.74 29.55
CA GLU A 413 15.44 -13.50 29.54
C GLU A 413 15.87 -12.57 28.40
N ILE A 414 15.15 -12.58 27.27
CA ILE A 414 15.45 -11.71 26.12
C ILE A 414 15.03 -10.28 26.44
N LYS A 415 16.03 -9.40 26.55
CA LYS A 415 15.87 -7.99 26.89
C LYS A 415 16.60 -7.09 25.91
N GLY A 416 15.95 -5.98 25.58
CA GLY A 416 16.56 -4.89 24.83
C GLY A 416 17.46 -4.03 25.72
N ARG A 417 18.13 -3.08 25.09
CA ARG A 417 19.00 -2.10 25.77
C ARG A 417 18.21 -1.24 26.75
N ASN A 418 18.93 -0.69 27.73
CA ASN A 418 18.33 0.20 28.72
C ASN A 418 17.86 1.52 28.09
N LEU A 419 17.16 2.34 28.88
CA LEU A 419 16.72 3.67 28.45
C LEU A 419 17.88 4.68 28.33
N ALA A 420 18.97 4.46 29.06
CA ALA A 420 20.12 5.35 29.11
C ALA A 420 21.17 5.08 27.99
N ASP A 421 21.04 3.93 27.33
CA ASP A 421 21.84 3.49 26.17
C ASP A 421 21.05 3.75 24.88
#